data_AF-A0AB38GDS7-F1
#
_entry.id   AF-A0AB38GDS7-F1
#
_cell.length_a   1.000
_cell.length_b   1.000
_cell.length_c   1.000
_cell.angle_alpha   90.00
_cell.angle_beta   90.00
_cell.angle_gamma   90.00
#
_symmetry.space_group_name_H-M   'P 1'
#
loop_
_entity.id
_entity.type
_entity.pdbx_description
1 polymer ?
#
loop_
_entity_poly.entity_id
_entity_poly.type
_entity_poly.pdbx_seq_one_letter_code
_entity_poly.pdbx_strand_id
1 'polypeptide(L)' 'MNSNKIKIIKEQQTRSLNNANDSFKKIVVVYEDIIPWHDNDGIYYVGLKEFLLDESILNN' A
#
# COMPACT_ATOMS: atom_id res chain seq x y z
N MET A 1 23.56 -9.87 0.04
CA MET A 1 22.33 -10.03 -0.77
C MET A 1 22.20 -8.79 -1.64
N ASN A 2 22.17 -8.92 -2.96
CA ASN A 2 22.39 -7.80 -3.88
C ASN A 2 21.15 -6.88 -3.96
N SER A 3 21.33 -5.57 -3.88
CA SER A 3 20.27 -4.54 -3.88
C SER A 3 19.34 -4.64 -5.08
N ASN A 4 19.83 -5.16 -6.21
CA ASN A 4 19.03 -5.41 -7.41
C ASN A 4 17.95 -6.47 -7.21
N LYS A 5 18.20 -7.49 -6.36
CA LYS A 5 17.24 -8.56 -6.09
C LYS A 5 16.06 -8.06 -5.24
N ILE A 6 16.34 -7.16 -4.29
CA ILE A 6 15.32 -6.55 -3.42
C ILE A 6 14.38 -5.66 -4.26
N LYS A 7 14.93 -4.91 -5.22
CA LYS A 7 14.15 -4.06 -6.13
C LYS A 7 13.18 -4.87 -7.01
N ILE A 8 13.66 -5.96 -7.62
CA ILE A 8 12.85 -6.84 -8.48
C ILE A 8 11.68 -7.45 -7.70
N ILE A 9 11.91 -7.89 -6.46
CA ILE A 9 10.85 -8.48 -5.61
C ILE A 9 9.77 -7.43 -5.31
N LYS A 10 10.17 -6.20 -4.95
CA LYS A 10 9.23 -5.11 -4.64
C LYS A 10 8.37 -4.75 -5.85
N GLU A 11 8.97 -4.61 -7.03
CA GLU A 11 8.25 -4.31 -8.28
C GLU A 11 7.28 -5.42 -8.67
N GLN A 12 7.69 -6.68 -8.52
CA GLN A 12 6.85 -7.81 -8.90
C GLN A 12 5.63 -7.98 -7.96
N GLN A 13 5.80 -7.67 -6.67
CA GLN A 13 4.73 -7.70 -5.67
C GLN A 13 3.72 -6.55 -5.86
N THR A 14 4.17 -5.40 -6.36
CA THR A 14 3.33 -4.19 -6.57
C THR A 14 2.75 -4.10 -7.98
N ARG A 15 3.21 -4.92 -8.93
CA ARG A 15 2.81 -4.88 -10.34
C ARG A 15 1.31 -5.01 -10.58
N SER A 16 0.62 -5.85 -9.81
CA SER A 16 -0.85 -5.99 -9.92
C SER A 16 -1.57 -4.72 -9.46
N LEU A 17 -1.02 -4.03 -8.45
CA LEU A 17 -1.52 -2.75 -7.94
C LEU A 17 -1.26 -1.61 -8.93
N ASN A 18 -0.08 -1.57 -9.54
CA ASN A 18 0.28 -0.54 -10.54
C ASN A 18 -0.52 -0.69 -11.84
N ASN A 19 -0.93 -1.90 -12.19
CA ASN A 19 -1.74 -2.19 -13.38
C ASN A 19 -3.25 -1.99 -13.17
N ALA A 20 -3.72 -1.83 -11.93
CA ALA A 20 -5.10 -1.41 -11.68
C ALA A 20 -5.24 0.07 -12.07
N ASN A 21 -6.18 0.34 -12.97
CA ASN A 21 -6.48 1.69 -13.48
C ASN A 21 -6.69 2.68 -12.31
N ASP A 22 -6.44 3.98 -12.53
CA ASP A 22 -6.59 5.05 -11.50
C ASP A 22 -7.98 5.18 -10.88
N SER A 23 -8.95 4.39 -11.36
CA SER A 23 -10.31 4.30 -10.82
C SER A 23 -10.41 3.55 -9.49
N PHE A 24 -9.33 2.95 -8.99
CA PHE A 24 -9.32 2.20 -7.74
C PHE A 24 -8.42 2.86 -6.69
N LYS A 25 -8.94 2.96 -5.45
CA LYS A 25 -8.11 3.27 -4.29
C LYS A 25 -7.17 2.10 -4.01
N LYS A 26 -5.87 2.38 -3.92
CA LYS A 26 -4.82 1.39 -3.62
C LYS A 26 -4.43 1.52 -2.15
N ILE A 27 -4.66 0.48 -1.36
CA ILE A 27 -4.37 0.47 0.07
C ILE A 27 -3.50 -0.75 0.41
N VAL A 28 -2.45 -0.55 1.20
CA VAL A 28 -1.62 -1.61 1.78
C VAL A 28 -1.81 -1.59 3.30
N VAL A 29 -2.33 -2.70 3.82
CA VAL A 29 -2.56 -2.89 5.26
C VAL A 29 -1.38 -3.67 5.85
N VAL A 30 -0.73 -3.11 6.86
CA VAL A 30 0.38 -3.75 7.59
C VAL A 30 -0.04 -4.15 9.00
N TYR A 31 0.58 -5.17 9.58
CA TYR A 31 0.25 -5.61 10.95
C TYR A 31 0.68 -4.59 12.02
N GLU A 32 1.73 -3.82 11.74
CA GLU A 32 2.31 -2.85 12.67
C GLU A 32 1.42 -1.61 12.86
N ASP A 33 1.61 -0.95 13.99
CA ASP A 33 1.01 0.35 14.26
C ASP A 33 1.88 1.42 13.59
N ILE A 34 1.35 2.02 12.52
CA ILE A 34 2.07 2.98 11.69
C ILE A 34 1.24 4.23 11.50
N ILE A 35 1.90 5.37 11.34
CA ILE A 35 1.22 6.60 10.90
C ILE A 35 0.86 6.43 9.43
N PRO A 36 -0.43 6.56 9.03
CA PRO A 36 -0.81 6.37 7.65
C PRO A 36 -0.19 7.40 6.70
N TRP A 37 0.20 6.96 5.49
CA TRP A 37 0.85 7.83 4.51
C TRP A 37 0.66 7.35 3.06
N HIS A 38 0.88 8.24 2.10
CA HIS A 38 0.87 7.91 0.67
C HIS A 38 2.28 7.88 0.09
N ASP A 39 2.57 6.90 -0.76
CA ASP A 39 3.78 6.90 -1.57
C ASP A 39 3.63 7.69 -2.89
N ASN A 40 4.72 7.75 -3.66
CA ASN A 40 4.76 8.45 -4.95
C ASN A 40 3.87 7.81 -6.02
N ASP A 41 3.45 6.55 -5.83
CA ASP A 41 2.57 5.82 -6.74
C ASP A 41 1.09 5.91 -6.30
N GLY A 42 0.80 6.72 -5.26
CA GLY A 42 -0.53 6.97 -4.74
C GLY A 42 -1.08 5.87 -3.83
N ILE A 43 -0.24 4.90 -3.41
CA ILE A 43 -0.65 3.80 -2.54
C ILE A 43 -0.75 4.32 -1.10
N TYR A 44 -1.89 4.10 -0.46
CA TYR A 44 -2.12 4.43 0.94
C TYR A 44 -1.67 3.30 1.86
N TYR A 45 -0.74 3.57 2.76
CA TYR A 45 -0.26 2.62 3.76
C TYR A 45 -0.95 2.90 5.09
N VAL A 46 -1.50 1.86 5.73
CA VAL A 46 -2.21 1.98 7.02
C VAL A 46 -2.01 0.74 7.89
N GLY A 47 -2.01 0.92 9.21
CA GLY A 47 -1.94 -0.18 10.17
C GLY A 47 -3.24 -0.99 10.25
N LEU A 48 -3.15 -2.27 10.59
CA LEU A 48 -4.29 -3.20 10.62
C LEU A 48 -5.40 -2.73 11.55
N LYS A 49 -5.05 -2.23 12.74
CA LYS A 49 -6.03 -1.75 13.71
C LYS A 49 -6.81 -0.55 13.16
N GLU A 50 -6.10 0.41 12.60
CA GLU A 50 -6.71 1.63 12.08
C GLU A 50 -7.59 1.33 10.86
N PHE A 51 -7.13 0.45 9.96
CA PHE A 51 -7.95 -0.04 8.85
C PHE A 51 -9.24 -0.72 9.28
N LEU A 52 -9.22 -1.49 10.38
CA LEU A 52 -10.40 -2.21 10.87
C LEU A 52 -11.35 -1.33 11.70
N LEU A 53 -10.85 -0.23 12.27
CA LEU A 53 -11.60 0.60 13.22
C LEU A 53 -12.07 1.92 12.63
N ASP A 54 -11.47 2.39 11.54
CA ASP A 54 -11.81 3.66 10.90
C ASP A 54 -12.39 3.46 9.50
N GLU A 55 -13.72 3.51 9.41
CA GLU A 55 -14.44 3.42 8.14
C GLU A 55 -14.19 4.61 7.20
N SER A 56 -13.68 5.75 7.71
CA SER A 56 -13.41 6.93 6.87
C SER A 56 -12.33 6.68 5.83
N ILE A 57 -11.44 5.71 6.08
CA ILE A 57 -10.40 5.25 5.15
C ILE A 57 -10.98 4.83 3.80
N LEU A 58 -12.21 4.29 3.79
CA LEU A 58 -12.88 3.82 2.57
C LEU A 58 -13.71 4.92 1.88
N ASN A 59 -14.08 5.99 2.59
CA ASN A 59 -15.17 6.91 2.19
C ASN A 59 -14.74 8.21 1.48
N ASN A 60 -13.46 8.41 1.18
CA ASN A 60 -12.97 9.61 0.47
C ASN A 60 -13.26 9.69 -1.04
#